data_AF-A0A5C8VHY7-F1
#
_entry.id   AF-A0A5C8VHY7-F1
#
_cell.length_a   1.000
_cell.length_b   1.000
_cell.length_c   1.000
_cell.angle_alpha   90.00
_cell.angle_beta   90.00
_cell.angle_gamma   90.00
#
_symmetry.space_group_name_H-M   'P 1'
#
loop_
_entity.id
_entity.type
_entity.pdbx_description
1 polymer ?
#
loop_
_entity_poly.entity_id
_entity_poly.type
_entity_poly.pdbx_seq_one_letter_code
_entity_poly.pdbx_strand_id
1 'polypeptide(L)' 'MDENDPHWDADPLWYDRAEPEALPGRVLNGLAYLVLLLLAGMAGVARLYRLPDALWCRAAAWHARRAARPRRS' A
#
# COMPACT_ATOMS: atom_id res chain seq x y z
N MET A 1 11.15 -4.35 47.66
CA MET A 1 11.48 -5.45 46.76
C MET A 1 10.59 -6.59 47.19
N ASP A 2 9.56 -6.85 46.39
CA ASP A 2 8.60 -7.93 46.65
C ASP A 2 9.24 -9.24 46.20
N GLU A 3 9.39 -10.19 47.11
CA GLU A 3 9.99 -11.51 46.87
C GLU A 3 9.10 -12.44 46.05
N ASN A 4 7.91 -11.96 45.66
CA ASN A 4 6.91 -12.72 44.90
C ASN A 4 6.83 -12.34 43.42
N ASP A 5 7.73 -11.50 42.91
CA ASP A 5 7.83 -11.28 41.46
C ASP A 5 8.45 -12.52 40.81
N PRO A 6 7.73 -13.24 39.92
CA PRO A 6 8.27 -14.40 39.23
C PRO A 6 9.52 -13.99 38.45
N HIS A 7 10.63 -14.69 38.68
CA HIS A 7 11.85 -14.47 37.91
C HIS A 7 11.52 -14.68 36.43
N TRP A 8 11.81 -13.68 35.60
CA TRP A 8 11.48 -13.61 34.17
C TRP A 8 11.90 -14.86 33.36
N ASP A 9 12.87 -15.64 33.86
CA ASP A 9 13.29 -16.93 33.32
C ASP A 9 12.23 -18.06 33.39
N ALA A 10 11.19 -17.92 34.21
CA ALA A 10 10.16 -18.95 34.41
C ALA A 10 8.95 -18.80 33.48
N ASP A 11 8.86 -17.72 32.70
CA ASP A 11 7.70 -17.44 31.86
C ASP A 11 7.97 -17.86 30.40
N PRO A 12 7.46 -19.00 29.89
CA PRO A 12 7.76 -19.49 28.55
C PRO A 12 7.27 -18.56 27.42
N LEU A 13 6.41 -17.57 27.73
CA LEU A 13 5.90 -16.57 26.80
C LEU A 13 6.64 -15.22 26.91
N TRP A 14 7.75 -15.16 27.63
CA TRP A 14 8.55 -13.94 27.82
C TRP A 14 8.94 -13.29 26.48
N TYR A 15 9.22 -14.10 25.46
CA TYR A 15 9.65 -13.65 24.13
C TYR A 15 8.54 -12.91 23.35
N ASP A 16 7.27 -13.19 23.65
CA ASP A 16 6.12 -12.56 22.98
C ASP A 16 5.79 -11.18 23.61
N ARG A 17 6.20 -10.98 24.87
CA ARG A 17 6.07 -9.70 25.60
C ARG A 17 7.33 -8.86 25.57
N ALA A 18 8.45 -9.42 25.13
CA ALA A 18 9.68 -8.68 24.90
C ALA A 18 9.41 -7.64 23.81
N GLU A 19 9.22 -6.38 24.21
CA GLU A 19 9.27 -5.28 23.26
C GLU A 19 10.60 -5.38 22.51
N PRO A 20 10.60 -5.24 21.17
CA PRO A 20 11.82 -5.42 20.40
C PRO A 20 12.90 -4.45 20.90
N GLU A 21 13.91 -5.01 21.56
CA GLU A 21 14.94 -4.26 22.27
C GLU A 21 15.78 -3.37 21.34
N ALA A 22 15.71 -3.65 20.04
CA ALA A 22 16.34 -2.87 18.99
C ALA A 22 15.32 -2.48 17.91
N LEU A 23 15.25 -1.18 17.62
CA LEU A 23 14.60 -0.68 16.40
C LEU A 23 15.12 -1.45 15.18
N PRO A 24 14.26 -1.77 14.19
CA PRO A 24 14.70 -2.46 12.99
C PRO A 24 15.90 -1.74 12.39
N GLY A 25 16.95 -2.51 12.09
CA GLY A 25 18.21 -1.98 11.62
C GLY A 25 18.01 -1.05 10.41
N ARG A 26 18.83 0.00 10.31
CA ARG A 26 18.74 1.01 9.23
C ARG A 26 18.70 0.39 7.82
N VAL A 27 19.39 -0.73 7.63
CA VAL A 27 19.40 -1.50 6.37
C VAL A 27 18.02 -2.08 6.06
N LEU A 28 17.36 -2.72 7.02
CA LEU A 28 16.03 -3.31 6.85
C LEU A 28 14.98 -2.23 6.55
N ASN A 29 15.04 -1.13 7.29
CA ASN A 29 14.17 0.03 7.02
C ASN A 29 14.43 0.60 5.62
N GLY A 30 15.69 0.74 5.21
CA GLY A 30 16.05 1.20 3.86
C GLY A 30 15.49 0.28 2.78
N LEU A 31 15.57 -1.04 2.96
CA LEU A 31 15.03 -2.02 2.03
C LEU A 31 13.49 -1.94 1.96
N ALA A 32 12.82 -1.77 3.09
CA ALA A 32 11.37 -1.59 3.14
C ALA A 32 10.93 -0.35 2.34
N TYR A 33 11.62 0.79 2.52
CA TYR A 33 11.32 2.00 1.75
C TYR A 33 11.60 1.83 0.24
N LEU A 34 12.65 1.10 -0.13
CA LEU A 34 12.94 0.79 -1.53
C LEU A 34 11.79 0.00 -2.18
N VAL A 35 11.28 -1.02 -1.49
CA VAL A 35 10.14 -1.82 -1.96
C VAL A 35 8.88 -0.96 -2.12
N LEU A 36 8.59 -0.09 -1.15
CA LEU A 36 7.47 0.85 -1.24
C LEU A 36 7.61 1.80 -2.43
N LEU A 37 8.82 2.31 -2.68
CA LEU A 37 9.12 3.19 -3.81
C LEU A 37 8.89 2.48 -5.15
N LEU A 38 9.33 1.22 -5.27
CA LEU A 38 9.11 0.40 -6.47
C LEU A 38 7.62 0.16 -6.72
N LEU A 39 6.85 -0.19 -5.68
CA LEU A 39 5.40 -0.36 -5.78
C LEU A 39 4.70 0.93 -6.21
N ALA A 40 5.07 2.07 -5.63
CA ALA A 40 4.54 3.38 -6.01
C ALA A 40 4.88 3.72 -7.46
N GLY A 41 6.11 3.45 -7.91
CA GLY A 41 6.54 3.63 -9.30
C GLY A 41 5.72 2.78 -10.26
N MET A 42 5.56 1.49 -9.98
CA MET A 42 4.76 0.56 -10.79
C MET A 42 3.29 0.99 -10.87
N ALA A 43 2.69 1.42 -9.75
CA ALA A 43 1.33 1.94 -9.73
C ALA A 43 1.19 3.24 -10.55
N GLY A 44 2.20 4.10 -10.49
CA GLY A 44 2.28 5.32 -11.30
C GLY A 44 2.33 5.02 -12.80
N VAL A 45 3.23 4.12 -13.22
CA VAL A 45 3.36 3.69 -14.62
C VAL A 45 2.08 3.00 -15.10
N ALA A 46 1.49 2.12 -14.30
CA ALA A 46 0.23 1.46 -14.65
C ALA A 46 -0.92 2.46 -14.81
N ARG A 47 -1.00 3.50 -13.97
CA ARG A 47 -1.97 4.59 -14.15
C ARG A 47 -1.69 5.38 -15.41
N LEU A 48 -0.43 5.72 -15.68
CA LEU A 48 -0.05 6.46 -16.87
C LEU A 48 -0.39 5.69 -18.15
N TYR A 49 -0.18 4.37 -18.14
CA TYR A 49 -0.55 3.49 -19.24
C TYR A 49 -2.06 3.37 -19.44
N ARG A 50 -2.86 3.45 -18.36
CA ARG A 50 -4.33 3.40 -18.42
C ARG A 50 -4.98 4.73 -18.77
N LEU A 51 -4.27 5.85 -18.66
CA LEU A 51 -4.81 7.18 -18.96
C LEU A 51 -5.28 7.31 -20.42
N PRO A 52 -4.49 6.89 -21.45
CA PRO A 52 -4.91 6.92 -22.84
C PRO A 52 -6.19 6.12 -23.09
N ASP A 53 -6.28 4.89 -22.58
CA ASP A 53 -7.46 4.03 -22.73
C ASP A 53 -8.69 4.67 -22.07
N ALA A 54 -8.54 5.19 -20.86
CA ALA A 54 -9.64 5.87 -20.16
C ALA A 54 -10.11 7.13 -20.90
N LEU A 55 -9.18 7.91 -21.46
CA LEU A 55 -9.47 9.07 -22.30
C LEU A 55 -10.20 8.66 -23.57
N TRP A 56 -9.75 7.60 -24.25
CA TRP A 56 -10.38 7.08 -25.46
C TRP A 56 -11.79 6.57 -25.19
N CYS A 57 -11.99 5.75 -24.15
CA CYS A 57 -13.31 5.28 -23.74
C CYS A 57 -14.25 6.44 -23.39
N ARG A 58 -13.74 7.48 -22.71
CA ARG A 58 -14.54 8.66 -22.35
C ARG A 58 -14.91 9.51 -23.58
N ALA A 59 -13.99 9.66 -24.53
CA ALA A 59 -14.24 10.33 -25.80
C ALA A 59 -15.27 9.56 -26.65
N ALA A 60 -15.10 8.25 -26.77
CA ALA A 60 -16.04 7.38 -27.47
C ALA A 60 -17.45 7.43 -26.83
N ALA A 61 -17.55 7.36 -25.51
CA ALA A 61 -18.82 7.49 -24.80
C ALA A 61 -19.47 8.88 -24.97
N TRP A 62 -18.67 9.93 -25.11
CA TRP A 62 -19.19 11.27 -25.40
C TRP A 62 -19.71 11.40 -26.83
N HIS A 63 -18.99 10.85 -27.82
CA HIS A 63 -19.44 10.78 -29.20
C HIS A 63 -20.72 9.94 -29.34
N ALA A 64 -20.77 8.76 -28.71
CA ALA A 64 -21.96 7.91 -28.70
C ALA A 64 -23.18 8.63 -28.10
N ARG A 65 -23.00 9.35 -26.99
CA ARG A 65 -24.08 10.17 -26.38
C ARG A 65 -24.55 11.31 -27.27
N ARG A 66 -23.65 11.91 -28.06
CA ARG A 66 -24.02 12.94 -29.05
C ARG A 66 -24.73 12.36 -30.27
N ALA A 67 -24.30 11.21 -30.76
CA ALA A 67 -24.94 10.50 -31.87
C ALA A 67 -26.33 9.97 -31.49
N ALA A 68 -26.50 9.52 -30.23
CA ALA A 68 -27.77 9.05 -29.69
C ALA A 68 -28.73 10.19 -29.29
N ARG A 69 -28.32 11.47 -29.36
CA ARG A 69 -29.24 12.60 -29.17
C ARG A 69 -30.17 12.62 -30.38
N PRO A 70 -31.47 12.28 -30.23
CA PRO A 70 -32.37 12.28 -31.36
C PRO A 70 -32.42 13.71 -31.89
N ARG A 71 -32.36 13.86 -33.22
CA ARG A 71 -32.91 15.02 -33.90
C ARG A 71 -34.36 15.13 -33.43
N ARG A 72 -34.63 15.97 -32.44
CA ARG A 72 -35.99 16.39 -32.11
C ARG A 72 -36.45 17.24 -33.29
N SER A 73 -37.18 16.60 -34.19
CA SER A 73 -38.06 17.24 -35.18
C SER A 73 -39.22 17.91 -34.47
#